data_AF-A0A318LF97-F1
#
_entry.id   AF-A0A318LF97-F1
#
_cell.length_a   1.000
_cell.length_b   1.000
_cell.length_c   1.000
_cell.angle_alpha   90.00
_cell.angle_beta   90.00
_cell.angle_gamma   90.00
#
_symmetry.space_group_name_H-M   'P 1'
#
loop_
_entity.id
_entity.type
_entity.pdbx_description
1 polymer ?
#
loop_
_entity_poly.entity_id
_entity_poly.type
_entity_poly.pdbx_seq_one_letter_code
_entity_poly.pdbx_strand_id
1 'polypeptide(L)'
;MTGRADLVTTIDIDPDVTAKAKRALTATGYGDVHVITGDGGLGYPDHAPYDRMIATVSPWDIPAQWWQQLAPGGRLVAPLRFPVKSAC
;
A
#
# COMPACT_ATOMS: atom_id res chain seq x y z
N MET A 1 -8.07 -6.25 -5.75
CA MET A 1 -8.79 -4.97 -5.76
C MET A 1 -8.74 -4.42 -7.18
N THR A 2 -9.79 -3.76 -7.67
CA THR A 2 -9.85 -3.21 -9.03
C THR A 2 -10.30 -1.75 -8.98
N GLY A 3 -9.70 -0.90 -9.80
CA GLY A 3 -9.99 0.53 -9.92
C GLY A 3 -9.31 1.07 -11.18
N ARG A 4 -9.61 2.31 -11.57
CA ARG A 4 -8.90 2.96 -12.69
C ARG A 4 -7.44 3.22 -12.28
N ALA A 5 -6.49 3.04 -13.20
CA ALA A 5 -5.05 3.10 -12.90
C ALA A 5 -4.60 4.46 -12.35
N ASP A 6 -5.20 5.55 -12.83
CA ASP A 6 -4.99 6.92 -12.37
C ASP A 6 -5.42 7.17 -10.90
N LEU A 7 -6.16 6.21 -10.32
CA LEU A 7 -6.59 6.21 -8.92
C LEU A 7 -5.83 5.19 -8.05
N VAL A 8 -4.77 4.56 -8.57
CA VAL A 8 -3.97 3.59 -7.82
C VAL A 8 -2.66 4.22 -7.36
N THR A 9 -2.43 4.17 -6.05
CA THR A 9 -1.15 4.53 -5.42
C THR A 9 -0.50 3.28 -4.84
N THR A 10 0.77 3.06 -5.13
CA THR A 10 1.58 1.98 -4.57
C THR A 10 2.87 2.54 -3.99
N ILE A 11 3.29 2.01 -2.84
CA ILE A 11 4.44 2.51 -2.07
C ILE A 11 5.35 1.34 -1.75
N ASP A 12 6.64 1.51 -1.96
CA ASP A 12 7.67 0.62 -1.44
C ASP A 12 8.86 1.46 -0.92
N ILE A 13 9.52 0.98 0.13
CA ILE A 13 10.66 1.69 0.73
C ILE A 13 11.92 1.57 -0.13
N ASP A 14 11.98 0.55 -1.00
CA ASP A 14 13.13 0.27 -1.84
C ASP A 14 13.05 1.03 -3.19
N PRO A 15 14.01 1.93 -3.49
CA PRO A 15 14.05 2.66 -4.75
C PRO A 15 14.21 1.75 -5.98
N ASP A 16 14.88 0.60 -5.88
CA ASP A 16 15.06 -0.31 -7.00
C ASP A 16 13.76 -1.04 -7.34
N VAL A 17 12.98 -1.42 -6.31
CA VAL A 17 11.66 -2.03 -6.47
C VAL A 17 10.70 -1.06 -7.15
N THR A 18 10.63 0.18 -6.66
CA THR A 18 9.76 1.22 -7.24
C THR A 18 10.16 1.59 -8.66
N ALA A 19 11.46 1.72 -8.96
CA ALA A 19 11.94 1.95 -10.31
C ALA A 19 11.58 0.80 -11.27
N LYS A 20 11.71 -0.45 -10.82
CA LYS A 20 11.31 -1.64 -11.59
C LYS A 20 9.79 -1.67 -11.82
N ALA A 21 9.00 -1.39 -10.78
CA ALA A 21 7.54 -1.35 -10.88
C ALA A 21 7.08 -0.30 -11.90
N LYS A 22 7.62 0.92 -11.84
CA LYS A 22 7.29 2.00 -12.78
C LYS A 22 7.56 1.61 -14.23
N ARG A 23 8.71 0.98 -14.51
CA ARG A 23 9.04 0.49 -15.87
C ARG A 23 8.06 -0.60 -16.33
N ALA A 24 7.77 -1.58 -15.49
CA ALA A 24 6.88 -2.69 -15.83
C ALA A 24 5.43 -2.22 -16.07
N LEU A 25 4.93 -1.32 -15.23
CA LEU A 25 3.59 -0.72 -15.36
C LEU A 25 3.48 0.10 -16.65
N THR A 26 4.48 0.92 -16.95
CA THR A 26 4.52 1.69 -18.22
C THR A 26 4.52 0.75 -19.43
N ALA A 27 5.35 -0.29 -19.43
CA ALA A 27 5.47 -1.25 -20.53
C ALA A 27 4.19 -2.07 -20.77
N THR A 28 3.29 -2.15 -19.79
CA THR A 28 2.05 -2.93 -19.86
C THR A 28 0.79 -2.08 -20.01
N GLY A 29 0.93 -0.76 -20.21
CA GLY A 29 -0.19 0.16 -20.42
C GLY A 29 -0.82 0.72 -19.13
N TYR A 30 -0.15 0.55 -17.98
CA TYR A 30 -0.58 1.05 -16.67
C TYR A 30 0.32 2.19 -16.17
N GLY A 31 0.83 3.02 -17.08
CA GLY A 31 1.75 4.13 -16.75
C GLY A 31 1.17 5.19 -15.80
N ASP A 32 -0.17 5.24 -15.65
CA ASP A 32 -0.88 6.19 -14.80
C ASP A 32 -0.93 5.79 -13.31
N VAL A 33 -0.39 4.61 -12.94
CA VAL A 33 -0.26 4.20 -11.53
C VAL A 33 0.80 5.06 -10.83
N HIS A 34 0.42 5.62 -9.68
CA HIS A 34 1.32 6.42 -8.85
C HIS A 34 2.24 5.50 -8.04
N VAL A 35 3.52 5.43 -8.44
CA VAL A 35 4.55 4.63 -7.76
C VAL A 35 5.40 5.55 -6.89
N ILE A 36 5.35 5.33 -5.57
CA ILE A 36 6.01 6.17 -4.56
C ILE A 36 7.14 5.38 -3.89
N THR A 37 8.32 5.98 -3.80
CA THR A 37 9.41 5.47 -2.96
C THR A 37 9.32 6.11 -1.58
N GLY A 38 9.07 5.32 -0.54
CA GLY A 38 8.92 5.83 0.82
C GLY A 38 8.46 4.79 1.83
N ASP A 39 8.37 5.18 3.10
CA ASP A 39 7.90 4.31 4.17
C ASP A 39 6.38 4.08 4.05
N GLY A 40 5.99 2.86 3.63
CA GLY A 40 4.59 2.46 3.51
C GLY A 40 3.80 2.52 4.83
N GLY A 41 4.47 2.49 5.99
CA GLY A 41 3.83 2.69 7.30
C GLY A 41 3.22 4.08 7.47
N LEU A 42 3.72 5.08 6.74
CA LEU A 42 3.18 6.44 6.73
C LEU A 42 2.00 6.63 5.77
N GLY A 43 1.74 5.65 4.90
CA GLY A 43 0.79 5.79 3.80
C GLY A 43 1.21 6.90 2.83
N TYR A 44 0.26 7.47 2.10
CA TYR A 44 0.49 8.60 1.21
C TYR A 44 -0.71 9.57 1.27
N PRO A 45 -0.62 10.63 2.09
CA PRO A 45 -1.77 11.48 2.41
C PRO A 45 -2.26 12.33 1.23
N ASP A 46 -1.40 12.66 0.26
CA ASP A 46 -1.75 13.52 -0.87
C ASP A 46 -2.88 12.94 -1.74
N HIS A 47 -3.05 11.61 -1.75
CA HIS A 47 -4.10 10.91 -2.49
C HIS A 47 -5.19 10.31 -1.58
N ALA A 48 -5.14 10.60 -0.27
CA ALA A 48 -6.20 10.24 0.64
C ALA A 48 -7.48 11.07 0.36
N PRO A 49 -8.68 10.58 0.70
CA PRO A 49 -8.94 9.30 1.35
C PRO A 49 -8.98 8.11 0.38
N TYR A 50 -8.60 6.93 0.87
CA TYR A 50 -8.64 5.68 0.10
C TYR A 50 -9.89 4.87 0.43
N ASP A 51 -10.64 4.47 -0.60
CA ASP A 51 -11.74 3.51 -0.42
C ASP A 51 -11.23 2.12 -0.01
N ARG A 52 -10.03 1.78 -0.45
CA ARG A 52 -9.46 0.43 -0.41
C ARG A 52 -7.96 0.53 -0.20
N MET A 53 -7.45 -0.16 0.82
CA MET A 53 -6.03 -0.29 1.09
C MET A 53 -5.63 -1.77 1.16
N ILE A 54 -4.46 -2.08 0.60
CA ILE A 54 -3.85 -3.40 0.71
C ILE A 54 -2.40 -3.26 1.15
N ALA A 55 -2.02 -3.97 2.21
CA ALA A 55 -0.63 -4.15 2.58
C ALA A 55 -0.14 -5.50 2.05
N THR A 56 0.98 -5.49 1.32
CA THR A 56 1.67 -6.68 0.81
C THR A 56 2.89 -7.06 1.66
N VAL A 57 3.01 -6.45 2.83
CA VAL A 57 4.00 -6.72 3.88
C VAL A 57 3.27 -7.04 5.17
N SER A 58 3.90 -7.78 6.07
CA SER A 58 3.31 -8.18 7.36
C SER A 58 3.75 -7.26 8.50
N PRO A 59 3.02 -6.15 8.80
CA PRO A 59 3.33 -5.34 9.95
C PRO A 59 2.96 -6.05 11.25
N TRP A 60 3.52 -5.55 12.36
CA TRP A 60 3.21 -6.03 13.72
C TRP A 60 1.85 -5.53 14.24
N ASP A 61 1.43 -4.35 13.80
CA ASP A 61 0.15 -3.73 14.10
C ASP A 61 -0.30 -2.89 12.90
N ILE A 62 -1.53 -2.41 12.88
CA ILE A 62 -2.04 -1.52 11.85
C ILE A 62 -1.65 -0.07 12.17
N PRO A 63 -0.80 0.60 11.35
CA PRO A 63 -0.43 2.00 11.55
C PRO A 63 -1.65 2.93 11.62
N ALA A 64 -1.63 3.87 12.56
CA ALA A 64 -2.70 4.87 12.71
C ALA A 64 -2.89 5.72 11.43
N GLN A 65 -1.82 5.94 10.69
CA GLN A 65 -1.79 6.67 9.43
C GLN A 65 -2.68 6.00 8.38
N TRP A 66 -2.72 4.66 8.34
CA TRP A 66 -3.59 3.93 7.42
C TRP A 66 -5.06 4.18 7.77
N TRP A 67 -5.42 4.18 9.06
CA TRP A 67 -6.78 4.49 9.50
C TRP A 67 -7.19 5.93 9.18
N GLN A 68 -6.29 6.89 9.37
CA GLN A 68 -6.56 8.31 9.09
C GLN A 68 -6.76 8.59 7.59
N GLN A 69 -6.13 7.79 6.73
CA GLN A 69 -6.20 7.95 5.28
C GLN A 69 -7.29 7.06 4.64
N LEU A 70 -7.91 6.14 5.39
CA LEU A 70 -8.99 5.30 4.88
C LEU A 70 -10.33 6.06 4.90
N ALA A 71 -11.08 6.01 3.80
CA ALA A 71 -12.41 6.61 3.72
C ALA A 71 -13.39 5.95 4.72
N PRO A 72 -14.41 6.66 5.21
CA PRO A 72 -15.51 6.04 5.94
C PRO A 72 -16.14 4.90 5.13
N GLY A 73 -16.24 3.70 5.73
CA GLY A 73 -16.71 2.49 5.03
C GLY A 73 -15.67 1.84 4.09
N GLY A 74 -14.44 2.36 4.08
CA GLY A 74 -13.32 1.80 3.35
C GLY A 74 -12.89 0.43 3.89
N ARG A 75 -12.09 -0.29 3.10
CA ARG A 75 -11.62 -1.64 3.46
C ARG A 75 -10.10 -1.71 3.43
N LEU A 76 -9.52 -2.21 4.52
CA LEU A 76 -8.11 -2.52 4.65
C LEU A 76 -7.92 -4.04 4.64
N VAL A 77 -7.00 -4.52 3.80
CA VAL A 77 -6.54 -5.92 3.77
C VAL A 77 -5.06 -5.93 4.09
N ALA A 78 -4.67 -6.56 5.19
CA ALA A 78 -3.27 -6.66 5.59
C ALA A 78 -2.98 -8.02 6.21
N PRO A 79 -1.88 -8.70 5.84
CA PRO A 79 -1.39 -9.84 6.59
C PRO A 79 -0.79 -9.33 7.90
N LEU A 80 -1.28 -9.78 9.05
CA LEU A 80 -0.73 -9.37 10.35
C LEU A 80 0.24 -10.41 10.89
N ARG A 81 1.39 -9.96 11.41
CA ARG A 81 2.32 -10.83 12.13
C ARG A 81 1.91 -10.92 13.59
N PHE A 82 1.18 -11.98 13.93
CA PHE A 82 0.86 -12.28 15.33
C PHE A 82 2.01 -13.03 16.00
N PRO A 83 2.42 -12.66 17.23
CA PRO A 83 3.35 -13.47 18.01
C PRO A 83 2.67 -14.79 18.37
N VAL A 84 3.20 -15.90 17.88
CA VAL A 84 2.77 -17.23 18.29
C VAL A 84 3.35 -17.46 19.69
N LYS A 85 2.51 -17.68 20.71
CA LYS A 85 3.01 -18.22 21.98
C LYS A 85 3.46 -19.65 21.71
N SER A 86 4.76 -19.92 21.80
CA SER A 86 5.23 -21.30 21.96
C SER A 86 4.60 -21.84 23.24
N ALA A 87 3.81 -22.90 23.12
CA ALA A 87 3.44 -23.69 24.29
C ALA A 87 4.72 -24.36 24.80
N CYS A 88 5.12 -24.01 26.03
CA CYS A 88 6.01 -24.87 26.82
C CYS A 88 5.25 -26.13 27.25
#